data_AF-A0A8D0N3K4-F1
#
_entry.id   AF-A0A8D0N3K4-F1
#
_cell.length_a   1.000
_cell.length_b   1.000
_cell.length_c   1.000
_cell.angle_alpha   90.00
_cell.angle_beta   90.00
_cell.angle_gamma   90.00
#
_symmetry.space_group_name_H-M   'P 1'
#
loop_
_entity.id
_entity.type
_entity.pdbx_description
1 polymer ?
#
loop_
_entity_poly.entity_id
_entity_poly.type
_entity_poly.pdbx_seq_one_letter_code
_entity_poly.pdbx_strand_id
1 'polypeptide(L)'
;GKKERSNTLNIAIENMCKKTRDLRRQLRKAIIDHVSDSFLDTTVPLLVLIEAAKNGREKEIKEYAAIFREHTSRLVEVANLACSMSTNEDGIKIVKVAANHLETLCPQIINAALALAARPKSQVVKKTMEMYKRTWENHIHVLTEAVDDITSIDDFLAVSESHILEDVNKCIIALRDQDADNLDRAAGAIRGRAARVAHIVTGEMDSYEPGAYTEGVMRNVNFLTSTAIPEFVTQVNVALEALSKNSLDVFDDNQFVDISKKIYDTIHDIRCSVMMIRTPEELEDVSDLEEDHEVRSHTSVQTEGKTDRVYYLSKEKNICYALSLSIQAAFHRWDCWIWSWFCKSQGEEPQNAVEASRGGWFPLP
;
A
#
# COMPACT_ATOMS: atom_id res chain seq x y z
N GLY A 1 -9.78 17.02 48.89
CA GLY A 1 -8.41 17.28 49.42
C GLY A 1 -7.36 16.37 48.78
N LYS A 2 -6.80 15.39 49.52
CA LYS A 2 -5.72 14.49 49.01
C LYS A 2 -6.20 13.45 47.99
N LYS A 3 -7.42 12.91 48.14
CA LYS A 3 -8.00 11.90 47.22
C LYS A 3 -8.33 12.48 45.83
N GLU A 4 -8.83 13.72 45.76
CA GLU A 4 -9.07 14.41 44.48
C GLU A 4 -7.77 14.74 43.73
N ARG A 5 -6.71 15.20 44.43
CA ARG A 5 -5.39 15.41 43.81
C ARG A 5 -4.80 14.13 43.23
N SER A 6 -5.02 12.99 43.89
CA SER A 6 -4.61 11.67 43.37
C SER A 6 -5.36 11.29 42.11
N ASN A 7 -6.66 11.58 42.04
CA ASN A 7 -7.46 11.27 40.84
C ASN A 7 -7.08 12.17 39.66
N THR A 8 -6.86 13.46 39.87
CA THR A 8 -6.40 14.38 38.80
C THR A 8 -5.01 13.99 38.29
N LEU A 9 -4.10 13.56 39.18
CA LEU A 9 -2.78 13.06 38.79
C LEU A 9 -2.88 11.76 37.98
N ASN A 10 -3.73 10.81 38.38
CA ASN A 10 -3.93 9.56 37.65
C ASN A 10 -4.50 9.82 36.24
N ILE A 11 -5.49 10.72 36.11
CA ILE A 11 -6.03 11.13 34.79
C ILE A 11 -4.94 11.77 33.93
N ALA A 12 -4.05 12.59 34.51
CA ALA A 12 -2.94 13.19 33.78
C ALA A 12 -1.91 12.14 33.32
N ILE A 13 -1.63 11.14 34.15
CA ILE A 13 -0.75 10.01 33.82
C ILE A 13 -1.38 9.18 32.69
N GLU A 14 -2.65 8.81 32.80
CA GLU A 14 -3.39 8.08 31.76
C GLU A 14 -3.38 8.82 30.42
N ASN A 15 -3.64 10.14 30.44
CA ASN A 15 -3.58 10.97 29.24
C ASN A 15 -2.17 11.02 28.63
N MET A 16 -1.13 11.15 29.46
CA MET A 16 0.26 11.15 29.01
C MET A 16 0.64 9.79 28.40
N CYS A 17 0.24 8.69 29.03
CA CYS A 17 0.44 7.33 28.52
C CYS A 17 -0.27 7.15 27.18
N LYS A 18 -1.54 7.56 27.06
CA LYS A 18 -2.31 7.52 25.80
C LYS A 18 -1.62 8.31 24.70
N LYS A 19 -1.21 9.55 24.96
CA LYS A 19 -0.51 10.39 23.95
C LYS A 19 0.84 9.84 23.53
N THR A 20 1.57 9.21 24.45
CA THR A 20 2.84 8.54 24.12
C THR A 20 2.61 7.32 23.23
N ARG A 21 1.54 6.55 23.49
CA ARG A 21 1.12 5.42 22.66
C ARG A 21 0.69 5.88 21.26
N ASP A 22 -0.12 6.94 21.18
CA ASP A 22 -0.54 7.55 19.90
C ASP A 22 0.67 7.99 19.06
N LEU A 23 1.64 8.66 19.67
CA LEU A 23 2.85 9.09 18.98
C LEU A 23 3.66 7.89 18.46
N ARG A 24 3.83 6.86 19.29
CA ARG A 24 4.53 5.63 18.88
C ARG A 24 3.80 4.94 17.72
N ARG A 25 2.46 4.96 17.71
CA ARG A 25 1.63 4.44 16.61
C ARG A 25 1.85 5.21 15.31
N GLN A 26 1.82 6.55 15.36
CA GLN A 26 2.09 7.39 14.19
C GLN A 26 3.51 7.19 13.64
N LEU A 27 4.51 7.05 14.52
CA LEU A 27 5.88 6.76 14.10
C LEU A 27 6.00 5.41 13.40
N ARG A 28 5.36 4.36 13.94
CA ARG A 28 5.34 3.04 13.26
C ARG A 28 4.69 3.16 11.89
N LYS A 29 3.52 3.78 11.79
CA LYS A 29 2.84 3.99 10.50
C LYS A 29 3.73 4.70 9.48
N ALA A 30 4.34 5.82 9.85
CA ALA A 30 5.23 6.58 8.96
C ALA A 30 6.45 5.76 8.48
N ILE A 31 7.02 4.91 9.35
CA ILE A 31 8.12 4.03 8.97
C ILE A 31 7.63 2.92 8.04
N ILE A 32 6.46 2.34 8.31
CA ILE A 32 5.87 1.30 7.45
C ILE A 32 5.50 1.89 6.09
N ASP A 33 5.08 3.15 6.01
CA ASP A 33 4.87 3.85 4.74
C ASP A 33 6.17 3.83 3.92
N HIS A 34 7.30 4.19 4.53
CA HIS A 34 8.62 4.14 3.90
C HIS A 34 9.08 2.71 3.53
N VAL A 35 8.79 1.71 4.37
CA VAL A 35 9.10 0.30 4.11
C VAL A 35 8.28 -0.22 2.93
N SER A 36 6.98 0.10 2.90
CA SER A 36 6.06 -0.32 1.84
C SER A 36 6.51 0.24 0.48
N ASP A 37 6.91 1.50 0.44
CA ASP A 37 7.35 2.16 -0.80
C ASP A 37 8.75 1.78 -1.25
N SER A 38 9.73 1.81 -0.34
CA SER A 38 11.15 1.70 -0.73
C SER A 38 11.53 0.28 -1.13
N PHE A 39 10.84 -0.73 -0.60
CA PHE A 39 11.05 -2.14 -0.93
C PHE A 39 10.08 -2.68 -2.00
N LEU A 40 9.29 -1.82 -2.64
CA LEU A 40 8.36 -2.22 -3.70
C LEU A 40 9.09 -2.56 -5.01
N ASP A 41 10.04 -1.71 -5.42
CA ASP A 41 10.87 -1.91 -6.61
C ASP A 41 12.35 -1.78 -6.26
N THR A 42 12.99 -2.92 -6.05
CA THR A 42 14.40 -3.02 -5.64
C THR A 42 15.33 -3.45 -6.78
N THR A 43 14.78 -3.76 -7.96
CA THR A 43 15.53 -4.38 -9.06
C THR A 43 15.73 -3.45 -10.24
N VAL A 44 14.79 -2.54 -10.53
CA VAL A 44 14.84 -1.68 -11.71
C VAL A 44 16.10 -0.81 -11.78
N PRO A 45 16.54 -0.11 -10.71
CA PRO A 45 17.75 0.71 -10.76
C PRO A 45 19.01 -0.08 -11.18
N LEU A 46 19.12 -1.33 -10.73
CA LEU A 46 20.23 -2.22 -11.12
C LEU A 46 20.11 -2.66 -12.58
N LEU A 47 18.90 -3.01 -13.04
CA LEU A 47 18.68 -3.45 -14.42
C LEU A 47 19.00 -2.33 -15.42
N VAL A 48 18.56 -1.11 -15.14
CA VAL A 48 18.86 0.07 -15.96
C VAL A 48 20.37 0.34 -16.02
N LEU A 49 21.07 0.24 -14.88
CA LEU A 49 22.53 0.36 -14.81
C LEU A 49 23.24 -0.70 -15.66
N ILE A 50 22.83 -1.98 -15.53
CA ILE A 50 23.39 -3.09 -16.31
C ILE A 50 23.14 -2.90 -17.80
N GLU A 51 21.96 -2.44 -18.19
CA GLU A 51 21.62 -2.24 -19.60
C GLU A 51 22.43 -1.09 -20.22
N ALA A 52 22.62 0.01 -19.51
CA ALA A 52 23.53 1.07 -19.93
C ALA A 52 24.98 0.56 -20.09
N ALA A 53 25.44 -0.28 -19.16
CA ALA A 53 26.76 -0.90 -19.22
C ALA A 53 26.94 -1.85 -20.41
N LYS A 54 25.95 -2.71 -20.69
CA LYS A 54 25.98 -3.62 -21.84
C LYS A 54 26.08 -2.88 -23.18
N ASN A 55 25.45 -1.71 -23.28
CA ASN A 55 25.46 -0.87 -24.47
C ASN A 55 26.69 0.03 -24.59
N GLY A 56 27.62 0.00 -23.61
CA GLY A 56 28.83 0.83 -23.62
C GLY A 56 28.56 2.32 -23.51
N ARG A 57 27.43 2.72 -22.89
CA ARG A 57 27.04 4.14 -22.73
C ARG A 57 27.80 4.78 -21.56
N GLU A 58 29.10 5.02 -21.74
CA GLU A 58 30.01 5.52 -20.68
C GLU A 58 29.64 6.89 -20.10
N LYS A 59 28.86 7.71 -20.83
CA LYS A 59 28.38 9.00 -20.31
C LYS A 59 27.22 8.82 -19.34
N GLU A 60 26.21 8.04 -19.74
CA GLU A 60 24.99 7.80 -18.97
C GLU A 60 25.23 6.89 -17.76
N ILE A 61 26.21 5.98 -17.83
CA ILE A 61 26.46 5.04 -16.73
C ILE A 61 26.79 5.74 -15.41
N LYS A 62 27.38 6.94 -15.46
CA LYS A 62 27.67 7.73 -14.25
C LYS A 62 26.39 8.23 -13.58
N GLU A 63 25.40 8.63 -14.37
CA GLU A 63 24.09 9.08 -13.88
C GLU A 63 23.33 7.88 -13.31
N TYR A 64 23.27 6.76 -14.04
CA TYR A 64 22.61 5.54 -13.54
C TYR A 64 23.31 4.94 -12.31
N ALA A 65 24.63 5.05 -12.20
CA ALA A 65 25.35 4.65 -11.00
C ALA A 65 25.01 5.54 -9.80
N ALA A 66 24.80 6.84 -10.02
CA ALA A 66 24.34 7.75 -8.97
C ALA A 66 22.93 7.38 -8.50
N ILE A 67 22.00 7.12 -9.42
CA ILE A 67 20.62 6.68 -9.12
C ILE A 67 20.64 5.36 -8.34
N PHE A 68 21.42 4.37 -8.77
CA PHE A 68 21.54 3.08 -8.07
C PHE A 68 22.10 3.25 -6.65
N ARG A 69 23.10 4.10 -6.47
CA ARG A 69 23.68 4.40 -5.16
C ARG A 69 22.69 5.13 -4.24
N GLU A 70 21.94 6.10 -4.77
CA GLU A 70 20.91 6.82 -4.02
C GLU A 70 19.79 5.86 -3.57
N HIS A 71 19.32 5.01 -4.48
CA HIS A 71 18.33 3.98 -4.14
C HIS A 71 18.85 3.02 -3.06
N THR A 72 20.12 2.60 -3.15
CA THR A 72 20.77 1.78 -2.11
C THR A 72 20.79 2.48 -0.76
N SER A 73 21.19 3.75 -0.74
CA SER A 73 21.24 4.56 0.48
C SER A 73 19.86 4.68 1.11
N ARG A 74 18.81 4.86 0.30
CA ARG A 74 17.42 4.93 0.77
C ARG A 74 16.97 3.62 1.40
N LEU A 75 17.28 2.46 0.79
CA LEU A 75 16.95 1.15 1.38
C LEU A 75 17.60 0.97 2.75
N VAL A 76 18.87 1.34 2.89
CA VAL A 76 19.61 1.26 4.14
C VAL A 76 19.07 2.23 5.19
N GLU A 77 18.72 3.45 4.80
CA GLU A 77 18.10 4.43 5.68
C GLU A 77 16.77 3.92 6.24
N VAL A 78 15.89 3.40 5.36
CA VAL A 78 14.59 2.85 5.78
C VAL A 78 14.75 1.64 6.68
N ALA A 79 15.72 0.75 6.40
CA ALA A 79 16.03 -0.37 7.28
C ALA A 79 16.50 0.08 8.69
N ASN A 80 17.30 1.14 8.75
CA ASN A 80 17.73 1.73 10.03
C ASN A 80 16.59 2.43 10.78
N LEU A 81 15.65 3.05 10.05
CA LEU A 81 14.43 3.60 10.65
C LEU A 81 13.57 2.49 11.27
N ALA A 82 13.38 1.36 10.57
CA ALA A 82 12.69 0.19 11.12
C ALA A 82 13.38 -0.33 12.41
N CYS A 83 14.71 -0.40 12.41
CA CYS A 83 15.48 -0.76 13.61
C CYS A 83 15.25 0.18 14.80
N SER A 84 15.00 1.46 14.56
CA SER A 84 14.84 2.46 15.64
C SER A 84 13.56 2.28 16.46
N MET A 85 12.53 1.64 15.90
CA MET A 85 11.24 1.41 16.56
C MET A 85 11.04 -0.01 17.08
N SER A 86 11.83 -0.97 16.59
CA SER A 86 11.77 -2.35 17.04
C SER A 86 12.38 -2.52 18.43
N THR A 87 11.85 -3.46 19.18
CA THR A 87 12.39 -3.91 20.48
C THR A 87 13.10 -5.27 20.35
N ASN A 88 13.11 -5.88 19.16
CA ASN A 88 13.75 -7.16 18.90
C ASN A 88 15.25 -6.98 18.67
N GLU A 89 16.06 -7.14 19.72
CA GLU A 89 17.51 -6.92 19.65
C GLU A 89 18.22 -7.81 18.62
N ASP A 90 17.80 -9.07 18.49
CA ASP A 90 18.43 -10.00 17.56
C ASP A 90 18.03 -9.72 16.11
N GLY A 91 16.75 -9.41 15.86
CA GLY A 91 16.27 -8.94 14.55
C GLY A 91 16.99 -7.65 14.12
N ILE A 92 17.18 -6.68 15.03
CA ILE A 92 17.93 -5.45 14.74
C ILE A 92 19.38 -5.75 14.33
N LYS A 93 20.05 -6.72 14.97
CA LYS A 93 21.42 -7.12 14.58
C LYS A 93 21.44 -7.69 13.16
N ILE A 94 20.47 -8.55 12.82
CA ILE A 94 20.37 -9.17 11.50
C ILE A 94 20.16 -8.09 10.43
N VAL A 95 19.22 -7.17 10.63
CA VAL A 95 18.96 -6.06 9.70
C VAL A 95 20.20 -5.20 9.50
N LYS A 96 20.90 -4.83 10.58
CA LYS A 96 22.14 -4.03 10.50
C LYS A 96 23.25 -4.74 9.72
N VAL A 97 23.41 -6.05 9.91
CA VAL A 97 24.39 -6.84 9.14
C VAL A 97 24.01 -6.89 7.67
N ALA A 98 22.75 -7.15 7.35
CA ALA A 98 22.25 -7.17 5.96
C ALA A 98 22.42 -5.81 5.26
N ALA A 99 22.07 -4.72 5.95
CA ALA A 99 22.24 -3.36 5.44
C ALA A 99 23.72 -3.02 5.16
N ASN A 100 24.62 -3.35 6.08
CA ASN A 100 26.07 -3.17 5.88
C ASN A 100 26.59 -3.96 4.67
N HIS A 101 26.10 -5.18 4.44
CA HIS A 101 26.47 -5.94 3.25
C HIS A 101 26.05 -5.23 1.95
N LEU A 102 24.85 -4.64 1.90
CA LEU A 102 24.41 -3.86 0.74
C LEU A 102 25.26 -2.62 0.50
N GLU A 103 25.60 -1.87 1.56
CA GLU A 103 26.48 -0.70 1.45
C GLU A 103 27.86 -1.07 0.90
N THR A 104 28.44 -2.17 1.38
CA THR A 104 29.77 -2.63 0.93
C THR A 104 29.76 -3.23 -0.48
N LEU A 105 28.63 -3.81 -0.90
CA LEU A 105 28.46 -4.41 -2.22
C LEU A 105 28.19 -3.36 -3.31
N CYS A 106 27.47 -2.28 -2.98
CA CYS A 106 27.11 -1.20 -3.91
C CYS A 106 28.28 -0.67 -4.77
N PRO A 107 29.43 -0.25 -4.21
CA PRO A 107 30.55 0.24 -5.02
C PRO A 107 31.18 -0.85 -5.89
N GLN A 108 31.12 -2.11 -5.49
CA GLN A 108 31.66 -3.23 -6.28
C GLN A 108 30.82 -3.47 -7.55
N ILE A 109 29.49 -3.40 -7.42
CA ILE A 109 28.55 -3.49 -8.54
C ILE A 109 28.77 -2.33 -9.52
N ILE A 110 28.89 -1.10 -9.01
CA ILE A 110 29.15 0.08 -9.83
C ILE A 110 30.47 -0.10 -10.61
N ASN A 111 31.53 -0.57 -9.95
CA ASN A 111 32.81 -0.82 -10.60
C ASN A 111 32.74 -1.92 -11.65
N ALA A 112 31.98 -2.99 -11.40
CA ALA A 112 31.74 -4.04 -12.37
C ALA A 112 30.95 -3.52 -13.60
N ALA A 113 29.95 -2.66 -13.37
CA ALA A 113 29.19 -2.00 -14.44
C ALA A 113 30.09 -1.08 -15.28
N LEU A 114 30.96 -0.28 -14.66
CA LEU A 114 31.94 0.56 -15.36
C LEU A 114 32.92 -0.28 -16.19
N ALA A 115 33.43 -1.38 -15.64
CA ALA A 115 34.30 -2.30 -16.37
C ALA A 115 33.56 -2.93 -17.58
N LEU A 116 32.28 -3.25 -17.43
CA LEU A 116 31.44 -3.76 -18.50
C LEU A 116 31.22 -2.72 -19.60
N ALA A 117 30.96 -1.46 -19.22
CA ALA A 117 30.81 -0.36 -20.17
C ALA A 117 32.08 -0.10 -21.00
N ALA A 118 33.25 -0.21 -20.38
CA ALA A 118 34.54 -0.06 -21.07
C ALA A 118 34.86 -1.25 -21.99
N ARG A 119 34.34 -2.46 -21.69
CA ARG A 119 34.62 -3.70 -22.45
C ARG A 119 33.35 -4.54 -22.68
N PRO A 120 32.35 -4.02 -23.41
CA PRO A 120 31.02 -4.63 -23.50
C PRO A 120 31.00 -5.94 -24.29
N LYS A 121 32.04 -6.23 -25.07
CA LYS A 121 32.18 -7.50 -25.81
C LYS A 121 32.84 -8.62 -24.99
N SER A 122 33.45 -8.29 -23.84
CA SER A 122 34.19 -9.27 -23.03
C SER A 122 33.26 -10.20 -22.27
N GLN A 123 33.32 -11.50 -22.59
CA GLN A 123 32.49 -12.52 -21.92
C GLN A 123 32.83 -12.68 -20.45
N VAL A 124 34.09 -12.48 -20.06
CA VAL A 124 34.52 -12.56 -18.66
C VAL A 124 33.87 -11.45 -17.83
N VAL A 125 33.82 -10.23 -18.37
CA VAL A 125 33.23 -9.08 -17.67
C VAL A 125 31.71 -9.20 -17.61
N LYS A 126 31.06 -9.70 -18.67
CA LYS A 126 29.62 -10.02 -18.64
C LYS A 126 29.26 -11.01 -17.53
N LYS A 127 29.99 -12.14 -17.46
CA LYS A 127 29.79 -13.14 -16.40
C LYS A 127 30.02 -12.57 -15.00
N THR A 128 30.99 -11.65 -14.87
CA THR A 128 31.26 -10.95 -13.60
C THR A 128 30.08 -10.08 -13.20
N MET A 129 29.51 -9.30 -14.13
CA MET A 129 28.34 -8.47 -13.86
C MET A 129 27.09 -9.32 -13.51
N GLU A 130 26.89 -10.44 -14.20
CA GLU A 130 25.80 -11.40 -13.90
C GLU A 130 25.97 -12.09 -12.54
N MET A 131 27.20 -12.32 -12.09
CA MET A 131 27.48 -12.79 -10.73
C MET A 131 27.05 -11.73 -9.71
N TYR A 132 27.51 -10.50 -9.88
CA TYR A 132 27.16 -9.39 -8.99
C TYR A 132 25.66 -9.09 -8.96
N LYS A 133 24.98 -9.20 -10.10
CA LYS A 133 23.52 -9.06 -10.17
C LYS A 133 22.81 -10.05 -9.24
N ARG A 134 23.16 -11.34 -9.33
CA ARG A 134 22.57 -12.38 -8.48
C ARG A 134 22.92 -12.19 -7.01
N THR A 135 24.16 -11.78 -6.71
CA THR A 135 24.58 -11.47 -5.34
C THR A 135 23.77 -10.31 -4.77
N TRP A 136 23.51 -9.27 -5.55
CA TRP A 136 22.66 -8.14 -5.14
C TRP A 136 21.23 -8.57 -4.84
N GLU A 137 20.59 -9.29 -5.76
CA GLU A 137 19.22 -9.78 -5.62
C GLU A 137 19.06 -10.60 -4.33
N ASN A 138 20.04 -11.48 -4.03
CA ASN A 138 20.05 -12.25 -2.79
C ASN A 138 20.19 -11.37 -1.53
N HIS A 139 21.07 -10.37 -1.54
CA HIS A 139 21.27 -9.51 -0.36
C HIS A 139 20.08 -8.58 -0.13
N ILE A 140 19.45 -8.11 -1.20
CA ILE A 140 18.19 -7.35 -1.11
C ILE A 140 17.11 -8.22 -0.49
N HIS A 141 16.95 -9.46 -0.94
CA HIS A 141 15.96 -10.39 -0.39
C HIS A 141 16.18 -10.60 1.11
N VAL A 142 17.42 -10.88 1.54
CA VAL A 142 17.76 -11.04 2.97
C VAL A 142 17.48 -9.78 3.78
N LEU A 143 17.77 -8.58 3.24
CA LEU A 143 17.44 -7.33 3.93
C LEU A 143 15.92 -7.17 4.07
N THR A 144 15.15 -7.42 3.01
CA THR A 144 13.70 -7.30 3.03
C THR A 144 13.08 -8.23 4.06
N GLU A 145 13.46 -9.53 4.06
CA GLU A 145 12.97 -10.49 5.06
C GLU A 145 13.32 -10.06 6.49
N ALA A 146 14.56 -9.64 6.73
CA ALA A 146 14.97 -9.19 8.06
C ALA A 146 14.21 -7.92 8.52
N VAL A 147 13.87 -7.02 7.60
CA VAL A 147 13.06 -5.82 7.91
C VAL A 147 11.61 -6.20 8.17
N ASP A 148 11.07 -7.15 7.41
CA ASP A 148 9.72 -7.66 7.61
C ASP A 148 9.60 -8.38 8.98
N ASP A 149 10.61 -9.16 9.40
CA ASP A 149 10.65 -9.85 10.72
C ASP A 149 10.60 -8.91 11.94
N ILE A 150 11.10 -7.68 11.81
CA ILE A 150 11.06 -6.67 12.88
C ILE A 150 9.87 -5.72 12.77
N THR A 151 9.05 -5.90 11.74
CA THR A 151 7.86 -5.11 11.43
C THR A 151 6.61 -5.86 11.86
N SER A 152 5.68 -5.17 12.53
CA SER A 152 4.39 -5.80 12.88
C SER A 152 3.56 -6.05 11.63
N ILE A 153 3.06 -7.29 11.47
CA ILE A 153 2.14 -7.62 10.39
C ILE A 153 0.87 -6.75 10.43
N ASP A 154 0.39 -6.39 11.62
CA ASP A 154 -0.84 -5.59 11.78
C ASP A 154 -0.64 -4.18 11.20
N ASP A 155 0.49 -3.55 11.51
CA ASP A 155 0.85 -2.23 10.97
C ASP A 155 1.11 -2.33 9.45
N PHE A 156 1.78 -3.39 8.99
CA PHE A 156 2.05 -3.63 7.57
C PHE A 156 0.78 -3.79 6.74
N LEU A 157 -0.19 -4.58 7.22
CA LEU A 157 -1.45 -4.81 6.52
C LEU A 157 -2.31 -3.54 6.47
N ALA A 158 -2.38 -2.78 7.56
CA ALA A 158 -3.14 -1.53 7.60
C ALA A 158 -2.58 -0.46 6.63
N VAL A 159 -1.26 -0.31 6.56
CA VAL A 159 -0.61 0.59 5.60
C VAL A 159 -0.77 0.09 4.17
N SER A 160 -0.58 -1.21 3.94
CA SER A 160 -0.73 -1.80 2.60
C SER A 160 -2.16 -1.66 2.07
N GLU A 161 -3.17 -1.87 2.91
CA GLU A 161 -4.58 -1.61 2.57
C GLU A 161 -4.80 -0.15 2.11
N SER A 162 -4.25 0.81 2.87
CA SER A 162 -4.34 2.25 2.56
C SER A 162 -3.65 2.59 1.23
N HIS A 163 -2.43 2.09 1.02
CA HIS A 163 -1.68 2.33 -0.22
C HIS A 163 -2.33 1.68 -1.44
N ILE A 164 -2.90 0.49 -1.30
CA ILE A 164 -3.64 -0.16 -2.39
C ILE A 164 -4.85 0.69 -2.79
N LEU A 165 -5.61 1.23 -1.84
CA LEU A 165 -6.73 2.12 -2.13
C LEU A 165 -6.28 3.37 -2.88
N GLU A 166 -5.18 3.99 -2.45
CA GLU A 166 -4.60 5.14 -3.15
C GLU A 166 -4.14 4.80 -4.57
N ASP A 167 -3.46 3.66 -4.75
CA ASP A 167 -2.95 3.25 -6.05
C ASP A 167 -4.10 2.84 -7.00
N VAL A 168 -5.18 2.24 -6.48
CA VAL A 168 -6.43 1.99 -7.24
C VAL A 168 -7.03 3.31 -7.73
N ASN A 169 -7.10 4.33 -6.86
CA ASN A 169 -7.57 5.65 -7.26
C ASN A 169 -6.68 6.27 -8.34
N LYS A 170 -5.35 6.15 -8.21
CA LYS A 170 -4.40 6.62 -9.24
C LYS A 170 -4.59 5.90 -10.58
N CYS A 171 -4.81 4.59 -10.57
CA CYS A 171 -5.13 3.82 -11.78
C CYS A 171 -6.39 4.35 -12.48
N ILE A 172 -7.47 4.58 -11.73
CA ILE A 172 -8.74 5.07 -12.29
C ILE A 172 -8.58 6.48 -12.85
N ILE A 173 -7.84 7.36 -12.17
CA ILE A 173 -7.55 8.71 -12.66
C ILE A 173 -6.69 8.65 -13.93
N ALA A 174 -5.62 7.85 -13.95
CA ALA A 174 -4.74 7.71 -15.11
C ALA A 174 -5.49 7.17 -16.34
N LEU A 175 -6.41 6.22 -16.14
CA LEU A 175 -7.27 5.70 -17.21
C LEU A 175 -8.15 6.82 -17.82
N ARG A 176 -8.76 7.65 -16.96
CA ARG A 176 -9.62 8.77 -17.40
C ARG A 176 -8.82 9.87 -18.12
N ASP A 177 -7.63 10.16 -17.62
CA ASP A 177 -6.72 11.14 -18.20
C ASP A 177 -6.02 10.62 -19.48
N GLN A 178 -6.31 9.37 -19.86
CA GLN A 178 -5.70 8.66 -20.99
C GLN A 178 -4.17 8.56 -20.91
N ASP A 179 -3.66 8.49 -19.68
CA ASP A 179 -2.24 8.44 -19.38
C ASP A 179 -1.77 7.00 -19.18
N ALA A 180 -1.30 6.39 -20.27
CA ALA A 180 -0.82 5.01 -20.27
C ALA A 180 0.39 4.79 -19.35
N ASP A 181 1.29 5.77 -19.22
CA ASP A 181 2.51 5.64 -18.41
C ASP A 181 2.17 5.65 -16.92
N ASN A 182 1.25 6.52 -16.49
CA ASN A 182 0.77 6.55 -15.12
C ASN A 182 -0.11 5.35 -14.79
N LEU A 183 -0.92 4.86 -15.73
CA LEU A 183 -1.72 3.65 -15.56
C LEU A 183 -0.83 2.42 -15.34
N ASP A 184 0.17 2.20 -16.20
CA ASP A 184 1.10 1.07 -16.06
C ASP A 184 1.89 1.14 -14.74
N ARG A 185 2.36 2.34 -14.36
CA ARG A 185 3.08 2.54 -13.10
C ARG A 185 2.22 2.25 -11.87
N ALA A 186 1.00 2.79 -11.83
CA ALA A 186 0.09 2.57 -10.70
C ALA A 186 -0.35 1.10 -10.62
N ALA A 187 -0.64 0.46 -11.76
CA ALA A 187 -0.98 -0.96 -11.80
C ALA A 187 0.21 -1.85 -11.37
N GLY A 188 1.42 -1.49 -11.78
CA GLY A 188 2.65 -2.13 -11.33
C GLY A 188 2.82 -2.05 -9.82
N ALA A 189 2.51 -0.90 -9.22
CA ALA A 189 2.55 -0.71 -7.77
C ALA A 189 1.50 -1.56 -7.04
N ILE A 190 0.24 -1.57 -7.50
CA ILE A 190 -0.83 -2.44 -6.94
C ILE A 190 -0.38 -3.90 -6.96
N ARG A 191 0.10 -4.39 -8.12
CA ARG A 191 0.56 -5.76 -8.27
C ARG A 191 1.70 -6.09 -7.31
N GLY A 192 2.70 -5.20 -7.22
CA GLY A 192 3.86 -5.39 -6.34
C GLY A 192 3.45 -5.43 -4.86
N ARG A 193 2.61 -4.50 -4.41
CA ARG A 193 2.11 -4.45 -3.03
C ARG A 193 1.25 -5.66 -2.70
N ALA A 194 0.33 -6.05 -3.58
CA ALA A 194 -0.53 -7.22 -3.39
C ALA A 194 0.29 -8.53 -3.30
N ALA A 195 1.32 -8.68 -4.15
CA ALA A 195 2.24 -9.80 -4.07
C ALA A 195 3.04 -9.82 -2.75
N ARG A 196 3.48 -8.65 -2.27
CA ARG A 196 4.17 -8.54 -0.99
C ARG A 196 3.26 -8.86 0.20
N VAL A 197 2.01 -8.42 0.18
CA VAL A 197 0.98 -8.81 1.17
C VAL A 197 0.85 -10.32 1.21
N ALA A 198 0.71 -10.98 0.07
CA ALA A 198 0.62 -12.43 0.01
C ALA A 198 1.87 -13.11 0.59
N HIS A 199 3.07 -12.60 0.27
CA HIS A 199 4.33 -13.15 0.77
C HIS A 199 4.45 -13.06 2.29
N ILE A 200 4.27 -11.86 2.86
CA ILE A 200 4.39 -11.61 4.30
C ILE A 200 3.34 -12.41 5.08
N VAL A 201 2.09 -12.41 4.61
CA VAL A 201 1.02 -13.15 5.30
C VAL A 201 1.27 -14.65 5.24
N THR A 202 1.77 -15.18 4.11
CA THR A 202 2.12 -16.61 4.01
C THR A 202 3.23 -16.97 5.01
N GLY A 203 4.30 -16.18 5.07
CA GLY A 203 5.40 -16.41 6.02
C GLY A 203 4.96 -16.29 7.47
N GLU A 204 4.08 -15.34 7.79
CA GLU A 204 3.48 -15.23 9.13
C GLU A 204 2.63 -16.46 9.45
N MET A 205 1.80 -16.95 8.52
CA MET A 205 0.95 -18.14 8.75
C MET A 205 1.78 -19.41 8.99
N ASP A 206 3.00 -19.52 8.44
CA ASP A 206 3.91 -20.63 8.69
C ASP A 206 4.41 -20.71 10.14
N SER A 207 4.28 -19.61 10.91
CA SER A 207 4.63 -19.58 12.34
C SER A 207 3.55 -20.19 13.26
N TYR A 208 2.34 -20.42 12.74
CA TYR A 208 1.21 -20.96 13.48
C TYR A 208 1.00 -22.45 13.18
N GLU A 209 0.35 -23.16 14.11
CA GLU A 209 -0.05 -24.55 13.88
C GLU A 209 -1.12 -24.61 12.77
N PRO A 210 -1.00 -25.54 11.79
CA PRO A 210 -2.02 -25.72 10.74
C PRO A 210 -3.40 -26.02 11.33
N GLY A 211 -4.41 -25.28 10.86
CA GLY A 211 -5.79 -25.46 11.31
C GLY A 211 -6.76 -24.46 10.70
N ALA A 212 -7.97 -24.38 11.24
CA ALA A 212 -9.05 -23.56 10.66
C ALA A 212 -8.70 -22.07 10.51
N TYR A 213 -7.85 -21.53 11.39
CA TYR A 213 -7.35 -20.15 11.31
C TYR A 213 -6.43 -19.96 10.10
N THR A 214 -5.33 -20.72 10.03
CA THR A 214 -4.34 -20.60 8.94
C THR A 214 -4.96 -20.96 7.59
N GLU A 215 -5.82 -21.98 7.52
CA GLU A 215 -6.59 -22.31 6.32
C GLU A 215 -7.55 -21.19 5.90
N GLY A 216 -8.17 -20.50 6.87
CA GLY A 216 -9.05 -19.36 6.63
C GLY A 216 -8.32 -18.20 5.98
N VAL A 217 -7.19 -17.78 6.56
CA VAL A 217 -6.33 -16.72 6.03
C VAL A 217 -5.77 -17.11 4.66
N MET A 218 -5.22 -18.33 4.54
CA MET A 218 -4.60 -18.80 3.29
C MET A 218 -5.60 -18.96 2.15
N ARG A 219 -6.90 -19.16 2.41
CA ARG A 219 -7.93 -19.14 1.36
C ARG A 219 -7.98 -17.77 0.66
N ASN A 220 -7.95 -16.68 1.43
CA ASN A 220 -7.97 -15.32 0.88
C ASN A 220 -6.65 -14.98 0.18
N VAL A 221 -5.52 -15.39 0.75
CA VAL A 221 -4.19 -15.23 0.11
C VAL A 221 -4.13 -15.96 -1.23
N ASN A 222 -4.59 -17.22 -1.29
CA ASN A 222 -4.62 -18.00 -2.53
C ASN A 222 -5.56 -17.38 -3.58
N PHE A 223 -6.68 -16.81 -3.16
CA PHE A 223 -7.58 -16.08 -4.06
C PHE A 223 -6.92 -14.81 -4.61
N LEU A 224 -6.21 -14.06 -3.77
CA LEU A 224 -5.44 -12.87 -4.20
C LEU A 224 -4.42 -13.24 -5.27
N THR A 225 -3.60 -14.26 -5.03
CA THR A 225 -2.48 -14.63 -5.93
C THR A 225 -2.93 -15.36 -7.19
N SER A 226 -3.91 -16.25 -7.08
CA SER A 226 -4.30 -17.14 -8.18
C SER A 226 -5.42 -16.57 -9.05
N THR A 227 -6.20 -15.62 -8.54
CA THR A 227 -7.39 -15.10 -9.22
C THR A 227 -7.35 -13.59 -9.35
N ALA A 228 -7.35 -12.85 -8.24
CA ALA A 228 -7.56 -11.40 -8.26
C ALA A 228 -6.43 -10.65 -8.98
N ILE A 229 -5.16 -10.93 -8.64
CA ILE A 229 -4.01 -10.30 -9.29
C ILE A 229 -3.95 -10.62 -10.80
N PRO A 230 -4.04 -11.89 -11.26
CA PRO A 230 -4.04 -12.21 -12.69
C PRO A 230 -5.18 -11.54 -13.48
N GLU A 231 -6.38 -11.49 -12.91
CA GLU A 231 -7.54 -10.83 -13.52
C GLU A 231 -7.30 -9.32 -13.66
N PHE A 232 -6.81 -8.68 -12.60
CA PHE A 232 -6.44 -7.27 -12.62
C PHE A 232 -5.37 -6.96 -13.67
N VAL A 233 -4.28 -7.73 -13.73
CA VAL A 233 -3.23 -7.56 -14.73
C VAL A 233 -3.77 -7.72 -16.15
N THR A 234 -4.65 -8.70 -16.37
CA THR A 234 -5.29 -8.89 -17.67
C THR A 234 -6.10 -7.66 -18.07
N GLN A 235 -6.92 -7.13 -17.16
CA GLN A 235 -7.74 -5.96 -17.45
C GLN A 235 -6.90 -4.70 -17.69
N VAL A 236 -5.81 -4.50 -16.94
CA VAL A 236 -4.85 -3.40 -17.16
C VAL A 236 -4.25 -3.48 -18.56
N ASN A 237 -3.84 -4.67 -19.02
CA ASN A 237 -3.30 -4.84 -20.37
C ASN A 237 -4.35 -4.49 -21.44
N VAL A 238 -5.61 -4.90 -21.26
CA VAL A 238 -6.71 -4.54 -22.17
C VAL A 238 -6.92 -3.02 -22.20
N ALA A 239 -6.86 -2.35 -21.04
CA ALA A 239 -6.97 -0.90 -20.93
C ALA A 239 -5.81 -0.18 -21.64
N LEU A 240 -4.56 -0.61 -21.41
CA LEU A 240 -3.38 -0.06 -22.08
C LEU A 240 -3.44 -0.26 -23.60
N GLU A 241 -3.93 -1.41 -24.07
CA GLU A 241 -4.16 -1.63 -25.50
C GLU A 241 -5.23 -0.71 -26.07
N ALA A 242 -6.34 -0.51 -25.36
CA ALA A 242 -7.41 0.41 -25.79
C ALA A 242 -6.92 1.86 -25.86
N LEU A 243 -6.10 2.29 -24.89
CA LEU A 243 -5.41 3.58 -24.90
C LEU A 243 -4.49 3.72 -26.11
N SER A 244 -3.68 2.70 -26.40
CA SER A 244 -2.74 2.74 -27.54
C SER A 244 -3.45 2.84 -28.91
N LYS A 245 -4.66 2.29 -29.02
CA LYS A 245 -5.48 2.26 -30.24
C LYS A 245 -6.47 3.43 -30.31
N ASN A 246 -6.51 4.30 -29.30
CA ASN A 246 -7.53 5.36 -29.14
C ASN A 246 -8.97 4.83 -29.25
N SER A 247 -9.24 3.63 -28.72
CA SER A 247 -10.55 2.95 -28.78
C SER A 247 -11.16 2.77 -27.38
N LEU A 248 -11.09 3.82 -26.56
CA LEU A 248 -11.63 3.82 -25.19
C LEU A 248 -13.16 3.84 -25.13
N ASP A 249 -13.84 4.22 -26.20
CA ASP A 249 -15.31 4.26 -26.25
C ASP A 249 -15.96 2.88 -26.11
N VAL A 250 -15.22 1.82 -26.44
CA VAL A 250 -15.64 0.42 -26.29
C VAL A 250 -15.11 -0.22 -25.01
N PHE A 251 -14.25 0.48 -24.26
CA PHE A 251 -13.69 -0.06 -23.03
C PHE A 251 -14.69 0.04 -21.87
N ASP A 252 -14.86 -1.05 -21.13
CA ASP A 252 -15.74 -1.08 -19.97
C ASP A 252 -15.01 -0.55 -18.72
N ASP A 253 -15.14 0.77 -18.51
CA ASP A 253 -14.61 1.46 -17.33
C ASP A 253 -15.15 0.87 -16.03
N ASN A 254 -16.42 0.43 -16.00
CA ASN A 254 -17.04 -0.10 -14.79
C ASN A 254 -16.42 -1.46 -14.42
N GLN A 255 -16.20 -2.31 -15.42
CA GLN A 255 -15.49 -3.58 -15.21
C GLN A 255 -14.07 -3.36 -14.69
N PHE A 256 -13.34 -2.36 -15.20
CA PHE A 256 -12.01 -2.04 -14.68
C PHE A 256 -12.05 -1.60 -13.22
N VAL A 257 -13.00 -0.75 -12.84
CA VAL A 257 -13.19 -0.30 -11.45
C VAL A 257 -13.55 -1.48 -10.54
N ASP A 258 -14.45 -2.37 -10.97
CA ASP A 258 -14.87 -3.53 -10.19
C ASP A 258 -13.71 -4.51 -9.94
N ILE A 259 -12.91 -4.78 -10.97
CA ILE A 259 -11.71 -5.64 -10.85
C ILE A 259 -10.65 -4.98 -9.96
N SER A 260 -10.45 -3.68 -10.06
CA SER A 260 -9.51 -2.93 -9.20
C SER A 260 -9.97 -2.95 -7.75
N LYS A 261 -11.27 -2.77 -7.49
CA LYS A 261 -11.87 -2.84 -6.16
C LYS A 261 -11.74 -4.25 -5.56
N LYS A 262 -11.88 -5.29 -6.38
CA LYS A 262 -11.71 -6.69 -5.94
C LYS A 262 -10.33 -6.95 -5.31
N ILE A 263 -9.27 -6.30 -5.79
CA ILE A 263 -7.93 -6.37 -5.17
C ILE A 263 -7.97 -5.79 -3.75
N TYR A 264 -8.52 -4.58 -3.60
CA TYR A 264 -8.67 -3.92 -2.30
C TYR A 264 -9.50 -4.76 -1.33
N ASP A 265 -10.69 -5.21 -1.76
CA ASP A 265 -11.61 -6.00 -0.93
C ASP A 265 -10.93 -7.30 -0.46
N THR A 266 -10.17 -7.97 -1.33
CA THR A 266 -9.43 -9.19 -0.95
C THR A 266 -8.34 -8.91 0.08
N ILE A 267 -7.60 -7.81 -0.05
CA ILE A 267 -6.56 -7.42 0.91
C ILE A 267 -7.18 -7.04 2.26
N HIS A 268 -8.32 -6.35 2.24
CA HIS A 268 -9.11 -6.06 3.42
C HIS A 268 -9.57 -7.36 4.12
N ASP A 269 -10.09 -8.33 3.37
CA ASP A 269 -10.51 -9.63 3.89
C ASP A 269 -9.35 -10.43 4.51
N ILE A 270 -8.15 -10.34 3.92
CA ILE A 270 -6.93 -10.93 4.51
C ILE A 270 -6.64 -10.28 5.86
N ARG A 271 -6.62 -8.94 5.95
CA ARG A 271 -6.36 -8.22 7.19
C ARG A 271 -7.38 -8.57 8.28
N CYS A 272 -8.67 -8.54 7.94
CA CYS A 272 -9.74 -8.93 8.86
C CYS A 272 -9.57 -10.37 9.35
N SER A 273 -9.19 -11.29 8.46
CA SER A 273 -8.96 -12.70 8.81
C SER A 273 -7.76 -12.87 9.74
N VAL A 274 -6.65 -12.15 9.52
CA VAL A 274 -5.47 -12.19 10.38
C VAL A 274 -5.79 -11.70 11.80
N MET A 275 -6.63 -10.67 11.93
CA MET A 275 -7.02 -10.08 13.23
C MET A 275 -7.96 -10.99 14.07
N MET A 276 -8.52 -12.07 13.51
CA MET A 276 -9.52 -12.92 14.20
C MET A 276 -9.01 -13.64 15.46
N ILE A 277 -7.70 -13.83 15.61
CA ILE A 277 -7.10 -14.53 16.76
C ILE A 277 -6.58 -13.60 17.85
N ARG A 278 -6.62 -12.28 17.62
CA ARG A 278 -6.10 -11.29 18.59
C ARG A 278 -7.02 -11.19 19.80
N THR A 279 -6.42 -11.12 20.99
CA THR A 279 -7.16 -10.87 22.23
C THR A 279 -7.66 -9.41 22.29
N PRO A 280 -8.75 -9.10 23.01
CA PRO A 280 -9.22 -7.71 23.15
C PRO A 280 -8.15 -6.75 23.70
N GLU A 281 -7.26 -7.21 24.58
CA GLU A 281 -6.15 -6.38 25.09
C GLU A 281 -5.09 -6.09 24.01
N GLU A 282 -4.82 -7.06 23.13
CA GLU A 282 -3.94 -6.85 21.96
C GLU A 282 -4.61 -5.92 20.96
N LEU A 283 -5.94 -6.04 20.77
CA LEU A 283 -6.74 -5.19 19.90
C LEU A 283 -6.87 -3.76 20.42
N GLU A 284 -6.83 -3.46 21.72
CA GLU A 284 -6.87 -2.08 22.24
C GLU A 284 -5.65 -1.25 21.80
N ASP A 285 -4.50 -1.88 21.56
CA ASP A 285 -3.32 -1.23 20.98
C ASP A 285 -3.45 -1.02 19.45
N VAL A 286 -4.41 -1.69 18.80
CA VAL A 286 -4.73 -1.64 17.35
C VAL A 286 -6.02 -0.85 17.06
N SER A 287 -6.99 -0.79 17.98
CA SER A 287 -8.30 -0.14 17.81
C SER A 287 -8.20 1.38 17.95
N ASP A 288 -7.14 1.87 18.58
CA ASP A 288 -6.78 3.29 18.51
C ASP A 288 -6.39 3.73 17.07
N LEU A 289 -6.36 2.81 16.07
CA LEU A 289 -6.20 3.13 14.64
C LEU A 289 -7.47 3.70 14.00
N GLU A 290 -8.65 3.55 14.62
CA GLU A 290 -9.85 4.27 14.18
C GLU A 290 -9.82 5.68 14.76
N GLU A 291 -9.83 6.69 13.90
CA GLU A 291 -9.94 8.08 14.31
C GLU A 291 -11.32 8.26 14.98
N ASP A 292 -11.35 8.30 16.32
CA ASP A 292 -12.55 8.58 17.10
C ASP A 292 -13.05 10.00 16.77
N HIS A 293 -13.85 10.12 15.71
CA HIS A 293 -14.76 11.24 15.54
C HIS A 293 -15.89 11.07 16.56
N GLU A 294 -15.68 11.52 17.79
CA GLU A 294 -16.72 11.59 18.82
C GLU A 294 -17.87 12.51 18.35
N VAL A 295 -18.87 11.94 17.68
CA VAL A 295 -20.20 12.56 17.59
C VAL A 295 -20.95 12.20 18.86
N ARG A 296 -20.79 13.09 19.84
CA ARG A 296 -21.55 13.14 21.08
C ARG A 296 -23.05 13.04 20.81
N SER A 297 -23.70 11.98 21.30
CA SER A 297 -25.13 11.98 21.58
C SER A 297 -25.45 11.04 22.72
N HIS A 298 -25.69 11.63 23.89
CA HIS A 298 -26.24 10.95 25.06
C HIS A 298 -27.70 10.61 24.80
N THR A 299 -28.09 9.34 24.97
CA THR A 299 -29.14 8.87 25.91
C THR A 299 -29.55 7.43 25.61
N SER A 300 -29.41 6.53 26.59
CA SER A 300 -30.50 5.73 27.17
C SER A 300 -29.95 4.56 27.99
N VAL A 301 -30.81 4.05 28.85
CA VAL A 301 -30.55 3.23 30.04
C VAL A 301 -30.86 1.74 29.75
N GLN A 302 -30.12 0.84 30.43
CA GLN A 302 -30.35 -0.63 30.63
C GLN A 302 -30.05 -1.54 29.42
N THR A 303 -29.46 -2.74 29.54
CA THR A 303 -29.31 -3.73 30.64
C THR A 303 -28.16 -4.70 30.29
N GLU A 304 -27.51 -5.30 31.29
CA GLU A 304 -26.51 -6.37 31.13
C GLU A 304 -27.06 -7.60 30.39
N GLY A 305 -26.27 -8.13 29.45
CA GLY A 305 -26.41 -9.51 28.97
C GLY A 305 -26.26 -9.71 27.46
N LYS A 306 -25.05 -10.11 27.05
CA LYS A 306 -24.72 -10.78 25.77
C LYS A 306 -25.12 -10.04 24.47
N THR A 307 -24.31 -9.06 24.04
CA THR A 307 -24.36 -8.59 22.63
C THR A 307 -23.08 -7.94 22.08
N ASP A 308 -21.91 -8.04 22.73
CA ASP A 308 -20.74 -7.24 22.31
C ASP A 308 -20.05 -7.68 21.00
N ARG A 309 -20.32 -8.90 20.48
CA ARG A 309 -19.73 -9.36 19.20
C ARG A 309 -20.44 -8.83 17.94
N VAL A 310 -21.64 -8.27 18.06
CA VAL A 310 -22.42 -7.77 16.90
C VAL A 310 -22.23 -6.25 16.71
N TYR A 311 -21.78 -5.54 17.74
CA TYR A 311 -21.62 -4.09 17.69
C TYR A 311 -20.41 -3.62 16.84
N TYR A 312 -19.32 -4.37 16.79
CA TYR A 312 -18.13 -4.00 15.99
C TYR A 312 -18.38 -4.14 14.48
N LEU A 313 -19.02 -5.24 14.05
CA LEU A 313 -19.49 -5.42 12.67
C LEU A 313 -20.51 -4.34 12.22
N SER A 314 -21.19 -3.67 13.16
CA SER A 314 -22.17 -2.61 12.84
C SER A 314 -21.54 -1.22 12.76
N LYS A 315 -20.43 -0.96 13.45
CA LYS A 315 -19.69 0.32 13.35
C LYS A 315 -18.80 0.36 12.11
N GLU A 316 -18.14 -0.74 11.76
CA GLU A 316 -17.33 -0.84 10.53
C GLU A 316 -18.18 -0.78 9.25
N LYS A 317 -19.42 -1.29 9.29
CA LYS A 317 -20.40 -1.11 8.20
C LYS A 317 -20.80 0.35 7.96
N ASN A 318 -20.74 1.23 8.98
CA ASN A 318 -21.00 2.65 8.79
C ASN A 318 -19.84 3.35 8.07
N ILE A 319 -18.60 2.83 8.20
CA ILE A 319 -17.44 3.29 7.42
C ILE A 319 -17.57 2.82 5.96
N CYS A 320 -18.06 1.60 5.71
CA CYS A 320 -18.43 1.15 4.35
C CYS A 320 -19.52 2.03 3.71
N TYR A 321 -20.53 2.48 4.48
CA TYR A 321 -21.52 3.43 3.99
C TYR A 321 -20.93 4.83 3.74
N ALA A 322 -20.00 5.30 4.58
CA ALA A 322 -19.31 6.57 4.39
C ALA A 322 -18.32 6.56 3.21
N LEU A 323 -17.68 5.42 2.92
CA LEU A 323 -16.82 5.19 1.75
C LEU A 323 -17.64 5.05 0.47
N SER A 324 -18.76 4.34 0.51
CA SER A 324 -19.76 4.36 -0.57
C SER A 324 -20.24 5.79 -0.82
N LEU A 325 -20.57 6.56 0.22
CA LEU A 325 -20.97 7.96 0.10
C LEU A 325 -19.85 8.87 -0.37
N SER A 326 -18.58 8.58 -0.10
CA SER A 326 -17.44 9.41 -0.55
C SER A 326 -17.11 9.17 -2.02
N ILE A 327 -17.18 7.91 -2.48
CA ILE A 327 -17.08 7.53 -3.90
C ILE A 327 -18.32 8.05 -4.66
N GLN A 328 -19.52 7.95 -4.08
CA GLN A 328 -20.77 8.48 -4.66
C GLN A 328 -20.81 10.02 -4.65
N ALA A 329 -20.26 10.68 -3.63
CA ALA A 329 -20.19 12.15 -3.54
C ALA A 329 -19.12 12.74 -4.47
N ALA A 330 -18.02 12.00 -4.70
CA ALA A 330 -17.08 12.29 -5.77
C ALA A 330 -17.78 12.19 -7.14
N PHE A 331 -18.66 11.20 -7.33
CA PHE A 331 -19.52 11.04 -8.52
C PHE A 331 -20.57 12.15 -8.65
N HIS A 332 -21.26 12.56 -7.59
CA HIS A 332 -22.27 13.63 -7.63
C HIS A 332 -21.67 15.03 -7.84
N ARG A 333 -20.47 15.31 -7.30
CA ARG A 333 -19.72 16.52 -7.66
C ARG A 333 -19.29 16.50 -9.12
N TRP A 334 -19.04 15.32 -9.67
CA TRP A 334 -18.74 15.09 -11.09
C TRP A 334 -19.94 15.45 -12.00
N ASP A 335 -21.16 15.02 -11.65
CA ASP A 335 -22.37 15.36 -12.42
C ASP A 335 -22.68 16.86 -12.44
N CYS A 336 -22.54 17.56 -11.30
CA CYS A 336 -22.74 19.01 -11.26
C CYS A 336 -21.67 19.78 -12.05
N TRP A 337 -20.44 19.26 -12.12
CA TRP A 337 -19.35 19.90 -12.86
C TRP A 337 -19.45 19.64 -14.37
N ILE A 338 -19.84 18.43 -14.77
CA ILE A 338 -20.16 18.07 -16.16
C ILE A 338 -21.34 18.89 -16.68
N TRP A 339 -22.41 19.06 -15.90
CA TRP A 339 -23.55 19.89 -16.30
C TRP A 339 -23.17 21.38 -16.42
N SER A 340 -22.35 21.88 -15.50
CA SER A 340 -21.82 23.26 -15.57
C SER A 340 -20.90 23.49 -16.77
N TRP A 341 -20.05 22.51 -17.10
CA TRP A 341 -19.16 22.55 -18.27
C TRP A 341 -19.93 22.40 -19.59
N PHE A 342 -20.95 21.53 -19.63
CA PHE A 342 -21.83 21.34 -20.78
C PHE A 342 -22.68 22.58 -21.08
N CYS A 343 -23.28 23.22 -20.06
CA CYS A 343 -24.00 24.50 -20.23
C CYS A 343 -23.07 25.62 -20.72
N LYS A 344 -21.83 25.65 -20.25
CA LYS A 344 -20.82 26.65 -20.66
C LYS A 344 -20.30 26.42 -22.08
N SER A 345 -20.30 25.18 -22.55
CA SER A 345 -19.88 24.80 -23.92
C SER A 345 -20.97 24.99 -24.96
N GLN A 346 -22.25 25.16 -24.57
CA GLN A 346 -23.37 25.44 -25.48
C GLN A 346 -23.77 26.93 -25.54
N GLY A 347 -23.13 27.80 -24.76
CA GLY A 347 -23.37 29.25 -24.83
C GLY A 347 -24.71 29.73 -24.29
N GLU A 348 -25.36 28.96 -23.40
CA GLU A 348 -26.58 29.41 -22.71
C GLU A 348 -26.23 30.09 -21.37
N GLU A 349 -26.66 31.34 -21.21
CA GLU A 349 -26.56 32.07 -19.94
C GLU A 349 -27.44 31.44 -18.84
N PRO A 350 -26.99 31.43 -17.57
CA PRO A 350 -27.70 30.74 -16.51
C PRO A 350 -28.82 31.64 -15.96
N GLN A 351 -30.06 31.48 -16.45
CA GLN A 351 -31.23 32.05 -15.77
C GLN A 351 -32.25 31.04 -15.22
N ASN A 352 -32.15 29.74 -15.49
CA ASN A 352 -33.16 28.77 -15.04
C ASN A 352 -32.64 27.61 -14.18
N ALA A 353 -31.56 27.81 -13.41
CA ALA A 353 -30.98 26.75 -12.56
C ALA A 353 -31.76 26.44 -11.26
N VAL A 354 -32.93 27.05 -11.02
CA VAL A 354 -33.66 26.90 -9.73
C VAL A 354 -34.87 25.95 -9.82
N GLU A 355 -35.39 25.61 -11.00
CA GLU A 355 -36.63 24.79 -11.10
C GLU A 355 -36.42 23.29 -11.33
N ALA A 356 -35.22 22.84 -11.74
CA ALA A 356 -34.96 21.40 -11.95
C ALA A 356 -34.80 20.59 -10.65
N SER A 357 -34.73 21.25 -9.48
CA SER A 357 -34.59 20.58 -8.18
C SER A 357 -35.92 20.10 -7.55
N ARG A 358 -37.07 20.26 -8.24
CA ARG A 358 -38.40 19.95 -7.66
C ARG A 358 -39.26 18.94 -8.42
N GLY A 359 -38.80 18.34 -9.52
CA GLY A 359 -39.58 17.36 -10.28
C GLY A 359 -39.16 15.92 -10.00
N GLY A 360 -39.94 15.19 -9.19
CA GLY A 360 -39.79 13.75 -9.00
C GLY A 360 -40.03 12.98 -10.31
N TRP A 361 -39.20 11.97 -10.56
CA TRP A 361 -39.30 11.12 -11.74
C TRP A 361 -40.48 10.14 -11.58
N PHE A 362 -41.49 10.28 -12.46
CA PHE A 362 -42.45 9.22 -12.79
C PHE A 362 -41.79 8.20 -13.74
N PRO A 363 -42.29 6.95 -13.82
CA PRO A 363 -41.61 5.84 -14.47
C PRO A 363 -41.89 5.75 -15.98
N LEU A 364 -40.84 5.35 -16.71
CA LEU A 364 -40.73 4.51 -17.94
C LEU A 364 -41.83 4.54 -19.03
N PRO A 365 -41.42 4.28 -20.28
CA PRO A 365 -41.53 2.90 -20.79
C PRO A 365 -40.21 2.12 -20.84
#